data_AF-A0A0B8P2M2-F1
#
_entry.id   AF-A0A0B8P2M2-F1
#
_cell.length_a   1.000
_cell.length_b   1.000
_cell.length_c   1.000
_cell.angle_alpha   90.00
_cell.angle_beta   90.00
_cell.angle_gamma   90.00
#
_symmetry.space_group_name_H-M   'P 1'
#
loop_
_entity.id
_entity.type
_entity.pdbx_description
1 polymer ?
#
loop_
_entity_poly.entity_id
_entity_poly.type
_entity_poly.pdbx_seq_one_letter_code
_entity_poly.pdbx_strand_id
1 'polypeptide(L)'
;MLEKYRPHLHMTPDSGWMNDPNGLVYFGGQYHQFYQYYPQDTVWGPMHWGHKVSTDLIHWQELEPALYPDESGMCFSGSAIVDTDNVSGLFESGKPGLLAFYTSFIQPKVTLADGSEVEDPIQQQSLAYSQDGINWTKYNDGAPIIPARGNPDFRDPKVLWHEASQAYVMVVSCGQHIEFYRSTNLIDWTLVSEFGYRHGAHSKGPWECPDLFELKVEGKQESRWILVVGIGEGAHCGGAGTQYFIGDFDGERFTNHNHPEEVLWLDFGRDYYATQSFSDIPAEDGRRIVSTWMSNHQYSLELPTKEFRSSMAMPRELFLFESTAGLRVGQRLVAELDSTLQLDTQHLEQTKAQGMQLFAQGRCLRRLWM
;
A
#
# COMPACT_ATOMS: atom_id res chain seq x y z
N MET A 1 7.08 -19.60 -23.62
CA MET A 1 7.58 -20.32 -22.43
C MET A 1 7.44 -19.37 -21.26
N LEU A 2 6.86 -19.83 -20.15
CA LEU A 2 6.82 -19.03 -18.92
C LEU A 2 8.25 -18.79 -18.44
N GLU A 3 8.60 -17.54 -18.13
CA GLU A 3 9.92 -17.16 -17.62
C GLU A 3 10.18 -17.86 -16.28
N LYS A 4 11.43 -18.30 -16.05
CA LYS A 4 11.83 -18.97 -14.81
C LYS A 4 11.53 -18.07 -13.61
N TYR A 5 10.84 -18.62 -12.60
CA TYR A 5 10.39 -17.94 -11.37
C TYR A 5 9.23 -16.95 -11.49
N ARG A 6 8.68 -16.70 -12.69
CA ARG A 6 7.48 -15.87 -12.79
C ARG A 6 6.28 -16.58 -12.14
N PRO A 7 5.68 -16.01 -11.08
CA PRO A 7 4.52 -16.61 -10.43
C PRO A 7 3.30 -16.56 -11.36
N HIS A 8 2.43 -17.56 -11.25
CA HIS A 8 1.22 -17.64 -12.09
C HIS A 8 0.02 -16.89 -11.52
N LEU A 9 0.01 -16.72 -10.20
CA LEU A 9 -1.15 -16.21 -9.45
C LEU A 9 -0.86 -14.88 -8.74
N HIS A 10 0.39 -14.43 -8.77
CA HIS A 10 0.79 -13.17 -8.14
C HIS A 10 0.99 -12.14 -9.24
N MET A 11 0.52 -10.93 -9.00
CA MET A 11 0.72 -9.82 -9.93
C MET A 11 2.23 -9.52 -10.03
N THR A 12 2.74 -9.46 -11.25
CA THR A 12 4.08 -8.97 -11.60
C THR A 12 3.93 -7.90 -12.68
N PRO A 13 4.88 -6.96 -12.84
CA PRO A 13 4.92 -6.17 -14.06
C PRO A 13 5.24 -7.09 -15.25
N ASP A 14 4.86 -6.70 -16.46
CA ASP A 14 5.13 -7.52 -17.64
C ASP A 14 6.64 -7.60 -17.91
N SER A 15 7.35 -6.50 -17.70
CA SER A 15 8.82 -6.38 -17.69
C SER A 15 9.29 -5.36 -16.64
N GLY A 16 10.59 -5.22 -16.40
CA GLY A 16 11.15 -4.16 -15.56
C GLY A 16 11.05 -4.40 -14.05
N TRP A 17 11.17 -3.33 -13.27
CA TRP A 17 11.16 -3.36 -11.81
C TRP A 17 9.83 -2.91 -11.23
N MET A 18 9.33 -3.64 -10.22
CA MET A 18 8.21 -3.22 -9.39
C MET A 18 8.56 -3.23 -7.90
N ASN A 19 8.07 -2.24 -7.15
CA ASN A 19 7.99 -2.31 -5.69
C ASN A 19 6.56 -2.08 -5.17
N ASP A 20 6.32 -0.97 -4.48
CA ASP A 20 5.14 -0.76 -3.65
C ASP A 20 3.86 -0.78 -4.49
N PRO A 21 2.75 -1.36 -4.01
CA PRO A 21 1.43 -1.12 -4.59
C PRO A 21 1.05 0.34 -4.34
N ASN A 22 0.41 0.99 -5.30
CA ASN A 22 -0.03 2.38 -5.20
C ASN A 22 -1.46 2.52 -5.70
N GLY A 23 -2.11 3.61 -5.30
CA GLY A 23 -3.37 4.04 -5.91
C GLY A 23 -4.48 2.98 -5.90
N LEU A 24 -4.48 2.06 -4.94
CA LEU A 24 -5.44 0.96 -4.90
C LEU A 24 -6.86 1.53 -4.74
N VAL A 25 -7.68 1.46 -5.78
CA VAL A 25 -9.02 2.05 -5.81
C VAL A 25 -9.97 1.19 -6.64
N TYR A 26 -11.21 1.05 -6.18
CA TYR A 26 -12.27 0.46 -7.00
C TYR A 26 -13.04 1.55 -7.74
N PHE A 27 -13.09 1.46 -9.08
CA PHE A 27 -13.75 2.45 -9.92
C PHE A 27 -14.26 1.82 -11.21
N GLY A 28 -15.45 2.24 -11.66
CA GLY A 28 -16.01 1.76 -12.93
C GLY A 28 -16.21 0.24 -13.02
N GLY A 29 -16.40 -0.46 -11.89
CA GLY A 29 -16.56 -1.91 -11.86
C GLY A 29 -15.24 -2.71 -11.83
N GLN A 30 -14.10 -2.04 -11.62
CA GLN A 30 -12.78 -2.65 -11.65
C GLN A 30 -11.96 -2.23 -10.42
N TYR A 31 -11.13 -3.15 -9.94
CA TYR A 31 -10.01 -2.86 -9.06
C TYR A 31 -8.86 -2.29 -9.89
N HIS A 32 -8.51 -1.05 -9.65
CA HIS A 32 -7.31 -0.42 -10.18
C HIS A 32 -6.17 -0.62 -9.18
N GLN A 33 -5.09 -1.23 -9.64
CA GLN A 33 -3.86 -1.37 -8.86
C GLN A 33 -2.71 -0.72 -9.63
N PHE A 34 -2.23 0.40 -9.10
CA PHE A 34 -0.99 1.01 -9.54
C PHE A 34 0.17 0.45 -8.73
N TYR A 35 1.39 0.75 -9.13
CA TYR A 35 2.58 0.32 -8.42
C TYR A 35 3.81 1.14 -8.84
N GLN A 36 4.77 1.26 -7.93
CA GLN A 36 6.07 1.84 -8.24
C GLN A 36 6.74 1.00 -9.34
N TYR A 37 7.08 1.64 -10.45
CA TYR A 37 7.48 0.96 -11.67
C TYR A 37 8.68 1.60 -12.35
N TYR A 38 9.60 0.77 -12.85
CA TYR A 38 10.62 1.19 -13.82
C TYR A 38 10.63 0.24 -15.03
N PRO A 39 10.12 0.69 -16.19
CA PRO A 39 9.99 -0.18 -17.36
C PRO A 39 11.31 -0.56 -18.04
N GLN A 40 12.37 0.24 -17.87
CA GLN A 40 13.58 0.12 -18.69
C GLN A 40 14.63 -0.85 -18.12
N ASP A 41 14.56 -1.21 -16.84
CA ASP A 41 15.48 -2.16 -16.22
C ASP A 41 14.78 -2.91 -15.08
N THR A 42 15.38 -4.01 -14.64
CA THR A 42 14.95 -4.80 -13.49
C THR A 42 15.57 -4.32 -12.18
N VAL A 43 16.19 -3.14 -12.14
CA VAL A 43 16.62 -2.48 -10.90
C VAL A 43 15.90 -1.16 -10.73
N TRP A 44 15.91 -0.62 -9.52
CA TRP A 44 15.28 0.66 -9.24
C TRP A 44 15.87 1.79 -10.11
N GLY A 45 15.02 2.66 -10.66
CA GLY A 45 15.39 3.78 -11.53
C GLY A 45 14.39 4.93 -11.41
N PRO A 46 14.29 5.82 -12.42
CA PRO A 46 13.24 6.85 -12.47
C PRO A 46 11.84 6.26 -12.35
N MET A 47 11.22 6.47 -11.19
CA MET A 47 9.96 5.82 -10.84
C MET A 47 8.76 6.41 -11.59
N HIS A 48 7.96 5.49 -12.12
CA HIS A 48 6.63 5.68 -12.70
C HIS A 48 5.59 5.08 -11.76
N TRP A 49 4.32 5.35 -12.03
CA TRP A 49 3.23 4.46 -11.58
C TRP A 49 2.82 3.55 -12.74
N GLY A 50 3.17 2.27 -12.66
CA GLY A 50 2.59 1.22 -13.51
C GLY A 50 1.11 1.02 -13.18
N HIS A 51 0.34 0.38 -14.06
CA HIS A 51 -1.12 0.29 -13.89
C HIS A 51 -1.68 -1.05 -14.38
N LYS A 52 -2.33 -1.79 -13.47
CA LYS A 52 -3.13 -2.97 -13.77
C LYS A 52 -4.57 -2.79 -13.31
N VAL A 53 -5.50 -3.40 -14.04
CA VAL A 53 -6.91 -3.50 -13.63
C VAL A 53 -7.36 -4.96 -13.55
N SER A 54 -8.31 -5.23 -12.67
CA SER A 54 -8.94 -6.55 -12.53
C SER A 54 -10.39 -6.40 -12.09
N THR A 55 -11.24 -7.35 -12.45
CA THR A 55 -12.61 -7.48 -11.93
C THR A 55 -12.71 -8.47 -10.77
N ASP A 56 -11.64 -9.23 -10.48
CA ASP A 56 -11.67 -10.33 -9.53
C ASP A 56 -10.41 -10.43 -8.64
N LEU A 57 -9.51 -9.44 -8.69
CA LEU A 57 -8.24 -9.38 -7.94
C LEU A 57 -7.23 -10.49 -8.28
N ILE A 58 -7.55 -11.38 -9.22
CA ILE A 58 -6.70 -12.52 -9.61
C ILE A 58 -6.19 -12.34 -11.03
N HIS A 59 -7.09 -12.05 -11.98
CA HIS A 59 -6.77 -11.87 -13.38
C HIS A 59 -6.55 -10.39 -13.66
N TRP A 60 -5.29 -10.02 -13.85
CA TRP A 60 -4.87 -8.64 -14.05
C TRP A 60 -4.57 -8.35 -15.52
N GLN A 61 -5.14 -7.27 -16.03
CA GLN A 61 -4.81 -6.69 -17.32
C GLN A 61 -3.83 -5.51 -17.11
N GLU A 62 -2.66 -5.57 -17.75
CA GLU A 62 -1.71 -4.45 -17.83
C GLU A 62 -2.28 -3.35 -18.73
N LEU A 63 -2.07 -2.11 -18.29
CA LEU A 63 -2.33 -0.88 -19.01
C LEU A 63 -1.02 -0.08 -19.13
N GLU A 64 -1.05 0.99 -19.92
CA GLU A 64 0.08 1.92 -19.96
C GLU A 64 0.31 2.55 -18.57
N PRO A 65 1.57 2.92 -18.23
CA PRO A 65 1.86 3.63 -17.00
C PRO A 65 0.95 4.86 -16.83
N ALA A 66 0.43 5.04 -15.63
CA ALA A 66 -0.47 6.12 -15.29
C ALA A 66 0.28 7.44 -15.09
N LEU A 67 1.41 7.40 -14.38
CA LEU A 67 2.24 8.57 -14.11
C LEU A 67 3.66 8.34 -14.59
N TYR A 68 4.21 9.33 -15.29
CA TYR A 68 5.57 9.33 -15.80
C TYR A 68 6.43 10.34 -15.03
N PRO A 69 7.72 10.03 -14.77
CA PRO A 69 8.67 11.02 -14.27
C PRO A 69 8.87 12.12 -15.32
N ASP A 70 8.97 13.37 -14.88
CA ASP A 70 9.24 14.55 -15.72
C ASP A 70 10.02 15.60 -14.93
N GLU A 71 9.97 16.88 -15.36
CA GLU A 71 10.65 17.99 -14.67
C GLU A 71 10.15 18.21 -13.23
N SER A 72 8.95 17.75 -12.88
CA SER A 72 8.40 17.79 -11.52
C SER A 72 8.95 16.67 -10.61
N GLY A 73 9.75 15.75 -11.16
CA GLY A 73 10.41 14.67 -10.45
C GLY A 73 9.87 13.28 -10.78
N MET A 74 10.40 12.29 -10.07
CA MET A 74 9.92 10.91 -10.10
C MET A 74 8.60 10.77 -9.34
N CYS A 75 7.77 9.82 -9.75
CA CYS A 75 6.50 9.51 -9.09
C CYS A 75 6.75 8.42 -8.03
N PHE A 76 6.82 8.82 -6.77
CA PHE A 76 6.91 7.92 -5.61
C PHE A 76 5.52 7.49 -5.14
N SER A 77 5.52 6.59 -4.16
CA SER A 77 4.32 5.91 -3.68
C SER A 77 3.23 6.87 -3.19
N GLY A 78 2.01 6.34 -3.15
CA GLY A 78 0.84 7.06 -2.71
C GLY A 78 -0.46 6.31 -2.96
N SER A 79 -1.58 7.03 -2.91
CA SER A 79 -2.93 6.47 -2.92
C SER A 79 -3.83 7.15 -3.94
N ALA A 80 -5.00 6.57 -4.17
CA ALA A 80 -6.02 7.15 -5.02
C ALA A 80 -7.38 7.00 -4.34
N ILE A 81 -8.31 7.89 -4.68
CA ILE A 81 -9.71 7.84 -4.24
C ILE A 81 -10.64 8.29 -5.39
N VAL A 82 -11.92 7.99 -5.24
CA VAL A 82 -12.97 8.55 -6.11
C VAL A 82 -13.46 9.88 -5.53
N ASP A 83 -13.30 10.98 -6.29
CA ASP A 83 -13.96 12.25 -5.98
C ASP A 83 -15.39 12.23 -6.53
N THR A 84 -16.30 11.64 -5.74
CA THR A 84 -17.68 11.35 -6.17
C THR A 84 -18.48 12.62 -6.41
N ASP A 85 -18.31 13.61 -5.54
CA ASP A 85 -19.06 14.87 -5.55
C ASP A 85 -18.32 16.00 -6.27
N ASN A 86 -17.18 15.70 -6.88
CA ASN A 86 -16.30 16.66 -7.56
C ASN A 86 -15.96 17.85 -6.64
N VAL A 87 -15.64 17.57 -5.37
CA VAL A 87 -15.28 18.62 -4.39
C VAL A 87 -13.95 19.29 -4.71
N SER A 88 -13.09 18.62 -5.48
CA SER A 88 -11.85 19.20 -6.00
C SER A 88 -12.11 20.20 -7.14
N GLY A 89 -13.26 20.09 -7.81
CA GLY A 89 -13.60 20.91 -8.98
C GLY A 89 -12.82 20.56 -10.25
N LEU A 90 -12.13 19.41 -10.28
CA LEU A 90 -11.29 18.98 -11.41
C LEU A 90 -12.04 18.22 -12.50
N PHE A 91 -13.27 17.78 -12.23
CA PHE A 91 -14.05 16.93 -13.14
C PHE A 91 -15.22 17.67 -13.78
N GLU A 92 -15.79 17.06 -14.82
CA GLU A 92 -17.04 17.53 -15.39
C GLU A 92 -18.18 17.45 -14.36
N SER A 93 -19.06 18.47 -14.34
CA SER A 93 -20.17 18.51 -13.39
C SER A 93 -21.05 17.26 -13.47
N GLY A 94 -21.27 16.62 -12.33
CA GLY A 94 -22.08 15.40 -12.20
C GLY A 94 -21.39 14.12 -12.66
N LYS A 95 -20.07 14.15 -12.94
CA LYS A 95 -19.29 12.94 -13.26
C LYS A 95 -18.16 12.74 -12.24
N PRO A 96 -18.14 11.61 -11.52
CA PRO A 96 -17.05 11.31 -10.62
C PRO A 96 -15.76 11.04 -11.41
N GLY A 97 -14.62 11.23 -10.77
CA GLY A 97 -13.32 10.87 -11.33
C GLY A 97 -12.34 10.45 -10.25
N LEU A 98 -11.18 9.96 -10.67
CA LEU A 98 -10.13 9.51 -9.77
C LEU A 98 -9.13 10.63 -9.50
N LEU A 99 -8.75 10.73 -8.24
CA LEU A 99 -7.61 11.53 -7.78
C LEU A 99 -6.52 10.59 -7.29
N ALA A 100 -5.28 10.82 -7.72
CA ALA A 100 -4.09 10.12 -7.27
C ALA A 100 -3.20 11.10 -6.51
N PHE A 101 -2.97 10.81 -5.23
CA PHE A 101 -2.06 11.53 -4.36
C PHE A 101 -0.75 10.76 -4.33
N TYR A 102 0.34 11.42 -4.68
CA TYR A 102 1.64 10.77 -4.81
C TYR A 102 2.75 11.69 -4.30
N THR A 103 3.88 11.10 -3.94
CA THR A 103 5.06 11.89 -3.62
C THR A 103 5.82 12.23 -4.91
N SER A 104 6.03 13.51 -5.20
CA SER A 104 7.02 13.94 -6.19
C SER A 104 8.41 13.90 -5.55
N PHE A 105 9.32 13.14 -6.13
CA PHE A 105 10.71 13.05 -5.69
C PHE A 105 11.65 13.75 -6.68
N ILE A 106 12.34 14.77 -6.21
CA ILE A 106 13.32 15.53 -7.00
C ILE A 106 14.69 15.34 -6.35
N GLN A 107 15.71 15.05 -7.15
CA GLN A 107 17.07 14.81 -6.67
C GLN A 107 18.04 15.85 -7.28
N PRO A 108 17.95 17.13 -6.86
CA PRO A 108 18.85 18.16 -7.35
C PRO A 108 20.28 17.93 -6.82
N LYS A 109 21.26 18.37 -7.61
CA LYS A 109 22.65 18.49 -7.16
C LYS A 109 22.90 19.92 -6.69
N VAL A 110 23.44 20.05 -5.48
CA VAL A 110 23.78 21.34 -4.87
C VAL A 110 25.30 21.45 -4.76
N THR A 111 25.86 22.54 -5.27
CA THR A 111 27.29 22.83 -5.11
C THR A 111 27.54 23.58 -3.80
N LEU A 112 28.32 22.98 -2.90
CA LEU A 112 28.75 23.57 -1.64
C LEU A 112 29.82 24.64 -1.85
N ALA A 113 30.08 25.44 -0.82
CA ALA A 113 31.05 26.53 -0.86
C ALA A 113 32.49 26.07 -1.15
N ASP A 114 32.82 24.81 -0.87
CA ASP A 114 34.11 24.19 -1.18
C ASP A 114 34.20 23.63 -2.61
N GLY A 115 33.14 23.78 -3.41
CA GLY A 115 33.04 23.28 -4.78
C GLY A 115 32.62 21.82 -4.88
N SER A 116 32.38 21.11 -3.77
CA SER A 116 31.83 19.76 -3.80
C SER A 116 30.34 19.75 -4.17
N GLU A 117 29.88 18.72 -4.87
CA GLU A 117 28.46 18.50 -5.14
C GLU A 117 27.89 17.50 -4.16
N VAL A 118 26.73 17.84 -3.58
CA VAL A 118 25.93 16.93 -2.76
C VAL A 118 24.53 16.82 -3.35
N GLU A 119 23.89 15.66 -3.17
CA GLU A 119 22.48 15.50 -3.48
C GLU A 119 21.64 16.04 -2.32
N ASP A 120 20.59 16.79 -2.65
CA ASP A 120 19.66 17.36 -1.67
C ASP A 120 18.22 16.94 -2.03
N PRO A 121 17.85 15.67 -1.78
CA PRO A 121 16.59 15.12 -2.23
C PRO A 121 15.40 15.84 -1.60
N ILE A 122 14.40 16.15 -2.44
CA ILE A 122 13.17 16.81 -2.07
C ILE A 122 12.02 15.82 -2.26
N GLN A 123 11.27 15.59 -1.19
CA GLN A 123 10.01 14.84 -1.22
C GLN A 123 8.85 15.78 -0.86
N GLN A 124 7.81 15.79 -1.69
CA GLN A 124 6.64 16.66 -1.55
C GLN A 124 5.40 15.96 -2.07
N GLN A 125 4.21 16.34 -1.61
CA GLN A 125 2.97 15.66 -1.98
C GLN A 125 2.28 16.38 -3.13
N SER A 126 1.96 15.64 -4.17
CA SER A 126 1.40 16.13 -5.43
C SER A 126 0.12 15.37 -5.77
N LEU A 127 -0.62 15.90 -6.75
CA LEU A 127 -1.90 15.36 -7.17
C LEU A 127 -1.90 15.13 -8.68
N ALA A 128 -2.55 14.05 -9.11
CA ALA A 128 -2.96 13.82 -10.49
C ALA A 128 -4.43 13.41 -10.51
N TYR A 129 -5.09 13.58 -11.65
CA TYR A 129 -6.52 13.27 -11.79
C TYR A 129 -6.83 12.59 -13.12
N SER A 130 -7.87 11.77 -13.14
CA SER A 130 -8.33 11.04 -14.31
C SER A 130 -9.85 10.91 -14.32
N GLN A 131 -10.48 11.28 -15.44
CA GLN A 131 -11.93 11.16 -15.61
C GLN A 131 -12.37 9.72 -15.90
N ASP A 132 -11.52 8.93 -16.58
CA ASP A 132 -11.81 7.56 -17.04
C ASP A 132 -11.03 6.49 -16.27
N GLY A 133 -10.12 6.89 -15.38
CA GLY A 133 -9.23 6.04 -14.61
C GLY A 133 -8.08 5.44 -15.41
N ILE A 134 -7.89 5.86 -16.66
CA ILE A 134 -6.87 5.35 -17.61
C ILE A 134 -5.91 6.47 -18.02
N ASN A 135 -6.44 7.63 -18.40
CA ASN A 135 -5.65 8.79 -18.83
C ASN A 135 -5.51 9.77 -17.67
N TRP A 136 -4.28 10.07 -17.29
CA TRP A 136 -3.96 10.86 -16.10
C TRP A 136 -3.32 12.20 -16.45
N THR A 137 -3.74 13.24 -15.73
CA THR A 137 -3.15 14.59 -15.83
C THR A 137 -2.59 14.98 -14.46
N LYS A 138 -1.32 15.40 -14.39
CA LYS A 138 -0.76 15.99 -13.17
C LYS A 138 -1.42 17.34 -12.91
N TYR A 139 -1.93 17.54 -11.70
CA TYR A 139 -2.52 18.80 -11.30
C TYR A 139 -1.47 19.90 -11.26
N ASN A 140 -1.82 21.10 -11.74
CA ASN A 140 -0.97 22.29 -11.73
C ASN A 140 0.46 22.02 -12.25
N ASP A 141 0.57 21.30 -13.38
CA ASP A 141 1.82 20.91 -14.02
C ASP A 141 2.81 20.16 -13.09
N GLY A 142 2.28 19.40 -12.12
CA GLY A 142 3.07 18.62 -11.17
C GLY A 142 3.56 19.40 -9.95
N ALA A 143 3.10 20.64 -9.76
CA ALA A 143 3.38 21.39 -8.55
C ALA A 143 2.76 20.69 -7.31
N PRO A 144 3.44 20.72 -6.15
CA PRO A 144 2.96 20.05 -4.95
C PRO A 144 1.71 20.75 -4.38
N ILE A 145 0.79 19.95 -3.86
CA ILE A 145 -0.30 20.43 -2.99
C ILE A 145 0.15 20.55 -1.53
N ILE A 146 1.20 19.80 -1.13
CA ILE A 146 1.89 19.97 0.15
C ILE A 146 3.39 20.01 -0.13
N PRO A 147 4.04 21.19 -0.08
CA PRO A 147 5.45 21.33 -0.39
C PRO A 147 6.34 20.69 0.67
N ALA A 148 7.58 20.39 0.31
CA ALA A 148 8.59 19.91 1.26
C ALA A 148 8.81 20.93 2.40
N ARG A 149 9.00 20.42 3.63
CA ARG A 149 9.13 21.26 4.85
C ARG A 149 10.43 21.04 5.61
N GLY A 150 11.48 20.63 4.91
CA GLY A 150 12.83 20.45 5.47
C GLY A 150 13.11 19.08 6.10
N ASN A 151 12.14 18.15 6.09
CA ASN A 151 12.41 16.74 6.33
C ASN A 151 12.69 16.05 4.98
N PRO A 152 13.86 15.41 4.78
CA PRO A 152 14.17 14.71 3.53
C PRO A 152 13.31 13.45 3.31
N ASP A 153 12.74 12.90 4.38
CA ASP A 153 11.82 11.77 4.35
C ASP A 153 10.40 12.28 4.61
N PHE A 154 9.65 12.58 3.56
CA PHE A 154 8.28 13.08 3.64
C PHE A 154 7.46 12.51 2.47
N ARG A 155 6.80 11.36 2.66
CA ARG A 155 6.26 10.59 1.54
C ARG A 155 5.09 9.66 1.86
N ASP A 156 4.56 9.08 0.79
CA ASP A 156 3.56 8.01 0.75
C ASP A 156 2.19 8.45 1.28
N PRO A 157 1.53 9.43 0.63
CA PRO A 157 0.27 9.96 1.11
C PRO A 157 -0.88 8.96 0.91
N LYS A 158 -1.50 8.54 2.01
CA LYS A 158 -2.80 7.84 2.01
C LYS A 158 -3.93 8.83 2.25
N VAL A 159 -4.91 8.89 1.33
CA VAL A 159 -6.11 9.70 1.51
C VAL A 159 -7.34 8.83 1.75
N LEU A 160 -8.23 9.28 2.64
CA LEU A 160 -9.55 8.71 2.87
C LEU A 160 -10.57 9.79 3.23
N TRP A 161 -11.85 9.49 3.02
CA TRP A 161 -12.95 10.25 3.62
C TRP A 161 -13.22 9.77 5.05
N HIS A 162 -13.28 10.69 6.01
CA HIS A 162 -13.64 10.38 7.38
C HIS A 162 -15.05 10.88 7.71
N GLU A 163 -16.01 9.97 7.62
CA GLU A 163 -17.45 10.23 7.76
C GLU A 163 -17.78 10.98 9.07
N ALA A 164 -17.26 10.57 10.21
CA ALA A 164 -17.62 11.18 11.49
C ALA A 164 -17.19 12.66 11.59
N SER A 165 -16.10 13.05 10.93
CA SER A 165 -15.62 14.44 10.91
C SER A 165 -16.03 15.24 9.67
N GLN A 166 -16.69 14.58 8.70
CA GLN A 166 -17.06 15.15 7.40
C GLN A 166 -15.88 15.87 6.72
N ALA A 167 -14.73 15.22 6.71
CA ALA A 167 -13.51 15.76 6.10
C ALA A 167 -12.68 14.64 5.48
N TYR A 168 -11.90 15.01 4.47
CA TYR A 168 -10.84 14.16 3.96
C TYR A 168 -9.64 14.22 4.89
N VAL A 169 -9.00 13.07 5.05
CA VAL A 169 -7.79 12.90 5.86
C VAL A 169 -6.70 12.37 4.95
N MET A 170 -5.53 13.00 5.02
CA MET A 170 -4.31 12.49 4.42
C MET A 170 -3.34 12.09 5.51
N VAL A 171 -2.77 10.89 5.38
CA VAL A 171 -1.80 10.29 6.29
C VAL A 171 -0.49 10.17 5.53
N VAL A 172 0.58 10.79 6.05
CA VAL A 172 1.87 10.88 5.35
C VAL A 172 2.98 10.47 6.30
N SER A 173 3.96 9.69 5.82
CA SER A 173 5.15 9.41 6.61
C SER A 173 6.12 10.58 6.56
N CYS A 174 6.65 10.96 7.72
CA CYS A 174 7.60 12.04 7.90
C CYS A 174 8.75 11.53 8.79
N GLY A 175 9.85 11.04 8.21
CA GLY A 175 10.90 10.36 8.97
C GLY A 175 10.35 9.14 9.73
N GLN A 176 10.46 9.11 11.07
CA GLN A 176 9.98 8.02 11.93
C GLN A 176 8.57 8.23 12.52
N HIS A 177 7.76 9.11 11.94
CA HIS A 177 6.42 9.36 12.45
C HIS A 177 5.45 9.60 11.29
N ILE A 178 4.18 9.58 11.62
CA ILE A 178 3.07 9.85 10.72
C ILE A 178 2.51 11.24 11.02
N GLU A 179 2.30 12.01 9.97
CA GLU A 179 1.57 13.27 9.99
C GLU A 179 0.15 13.07 9.46
N PHE A 180 -0.84 13.67 10.12
CA PHE A 180 -2.24 13.70 9.70
C PHE A 180 -2.62 15.09 9.21
N TYR A 181 -3.22 15.16 8.03
CA TYR A 181 -3.72 16.38 7.43
C TYR A 181 -5.22 16.28 7.17
N ARG A 182 -5.90 17.42 7.16
CA ARG A 182 -7.31 17.53 6.82
C ARG A 182 -7.55 18.44 5.63
N SER A 183 -8.56 18.10 4.85
CA SER A 183 -9.06 18.90 3.74
C SER A 183 -10.58 18.75 3.59
N THR A 184 -11.22 19.78 3.04
CA THR A 184 -12.62 19.75 2.60
C THR A 184 -12.76 19.75 1.07
N ASN A 185 -11.68 19.95 0.33
CA ASN A 185 -11.69 20.10 -1.13
C ASN A 185 -10.61 19.26 -1.84
N LEU A 186 -9.85 18.42 -1.12
CA LEU A 186 -8.80 17.55 -1.65
C LEU A 186 -7.56 18.26 -2.21
N ILE A 187 -7.57 19.59 -2.27
CA ILE A 187 -6.48 20.43 -2.78
C ILE A 187 -5.73 21.12 -1.65
N ASP A 188 -6.47 21.79 -0.75
CA ASP A 188 -5.91 22.54 0.37
C ASP A 188 -5.86 21.66 1.62
N TRP A 189 -4.66 21.47 2.15
CA TRP A 189 -4.42 20.56 3.28
C TRP A 189 -3.84 21.30 4.49
N THR A 190 -4.37 21.00 5.67
CA THR A 190 -3.89 21.53 6.96
C THR A 190 -3.37 20.39 7.83
N LEU A 191 -2.13 20.49 8.30
CA LEU A 191 -1.58 19.56 9.30
C LEU A 191 -2.35 19.71 10.62
N VAL A 192 -2.83 18.60 11.18
CA VAL A 192 -3.64 18.62 12.41
C VAL A 192 -3.04 17.82 13.56
N SER A 193 -2.29 16.75 13.30
CA SER A 193 -1.59 16.02 14.35
C SER A 193 -0.47 15.12 13.83
N GLU A 194 0.26 14.52 14.76
CA GLU A 194 1.36 13.59 14.52
C GLU A 194 1.24 12.36 15.44
N PHE A 195 1.71 11.20 14.97
CA PHE A 195 1.78 9.95 15.73
C PHE A 195 3.06 9.19 15.39
N GLY A 196 3.70 8.54 16.37
CA GLY A 196 4.68 7.50 16.05
C GLY A 196 5.96 7.48 16.87
N TYR A 197 6.51 8.64 17.29
CA TYR A 197 7.86 8.78 17.87
C TYR A 197 8.29 7.80 18.99
N ARG A 198 7.34 7.13 19.65
CA ARG A 198 7.61 6.15 20.73
C ARG A 198 6.76 4.88 20.61
N HIS A 199 6.05 4.71 19.50
CA HIS A 199 5.09 3.64 19.31
C HIS A 199 5.60 2.66 18.24
N GLY A 200 5.63 1.38 18.55
CA GLY A 200 6.01 0.34 17.60
C GLY A 200 7.50 0.35 17.24
N ALA A 201 7.83 -0.41 16.21
CA ALA A 201 9.20 -0.58 15.76
C ALA A 201 9.69 0.65 14.98
N HIS A 202 10.96 0.98 15.18
CA HIS A 202 11.65 2.07 14.51
C HIS A 202 12.95 1.54 13.92
N SER A 203 13.42 2.18 12.84
CA SER A 203 14.65 1.78 12.16
C SER A 203 15.56 3.00 11.92
N LYS A 204 16.66 2.81 11.21
CA LYS A 204 17.51 3.94 10.76
C LYS A 204 16.90 4.71 9.60
N GLY A 205 16.17 3.99 8.73
CA GLY A 205 15.40 4.58 7.62
C GLY A 205 13.95 4.80 8.04
N PRO A 206 13.24 5.69 7.36
CA PRO A 206 11.94 6.20 7.78
C PRO A 206 10.86 5.12 7.88
N TRP A 207 9.75 5.49 8.51
CA TRP A 207 8.48 4.84 8.33
C TRP A 207 7.98 5.12 6.90
N GLU A 208 7.32 4.14 6.30
CA GLU A 208 6.90 4.21 4.89
C GLU A 208 5.51 3.59 4.73
N CYS A 209 4.85 3.92 3.62
CA CYS A 209 3.57 3.35 3.19
C CYS A 209 2.50 3.28 4.31
N PRO A 210 2.12 4.42 4.91
CA PRO A 210 1.06 4.44 5.90
C PRO A 210 -0.27 4.11 5.24
N ASP A 211 -1.12 3.37 5.94
CA ASP A 211 -2.52 3.20 5.56
C ASP A 211 -3.42 3.31 6.79
N LEU A 212 -4.60 3.91 6.64
CA LEU A 212 -5.54 4.15 7.74
C LEU A 212 -6.95 3.75 7.33
N PHE A 213 -7.56 2.85 8.10
CA PHE A 213 -8.91 2.38 7.86
C PHE A 213 -9.55 1.85 9.13
N GLU A 214 -10.88 1.79 9.13
CA GLU A 214 -11.66 1.20 10.20
C GLU A 214 -11.96 -0.28 9.91
N LEU A 215 -11.85 -1.14 10.93
CA LEU A 215 -12.29 -2.54 10.88
C LEU A 215 -13.31 -2.82 12.00
N LYS A 216 -14.39 -3.50 11.64
CA LYS A 216 -15.34 -4.07 12.60
C LYS A 216 -14.73 -5.28 13.30
N VAL A 217 -14.90 -5.38 14.61
CA VAL A 217 -14.50 -6.57 15.37
C VAL A 217 -15.47 -7.71 15.06
N GLU A 218 -14.94 -8.85 14.61
CA GLU A 218 -15.75 -10.02 14.25
C GLU A 218 -16.66 -10.45 15.40
N GLY A 219 -17.95 -10.63 15.08
CA GLY A 219 -18.97 -11.01 16.05
C GLY A 219 -19.40 -9.90 17.02
N LYS A 220 -18.90 -8.67 16.88
CA LYS A 220 -19.28 -7.51 17.71
C LYS A 220 -19.78 -6.35 16.85
N GLN A 221 -20.44 -5.37 17.48
CA GLN A 221 -20.84 -4.12 16.79
C GLN A 221 -19.76 -3.04 16.81
N GLU A 222 -18.75 -3.23 17.65
CA GLU A 222 -17.63 -2.30 17.79
C GLU A 222 -16.67 -2.39 16.60
N SER A 223 -16.05 -1.26 16.29
CA SER A 223 -14.98 -1.11 15.32
C SER A 223 -13.76 -0.47 15.97
N ARG A 224 -12.59 -0.61 15.34
CA ARG A 224 -11.38 0.11 15.69
C ARG A 224 -10.67 0.61 14.44
N TRP A 225 -9.96 1.71 14.59
CA TRP A 225 -9.07 2.23 13.58
C TRP A 225 -7.75 1.46 13.58
N ILE A 226 -7.29 1.13 12.38
CA ILE A 226 -6.04 0.44 12.13
C ILE A 226 -5.14 1.39 11.36
N LEU A 227 -3.97 1.68 11.92
CA LEU A 227 -2.89 2.39 11.24
C LEU A 227 -1.82 1.37 10.87
N VAL A 228 -1.60 1.14 9.58
CA VAL A 228 -0.56 0.26 9.04
C VAL A 228 0.65 1.13 8.69
N VAL A 229 1.87 0.64 8.98
CA VAL A 229 3.12 1.34 8.66
C VAL A 229 4.21 0.31 8.31
N GLY A 230 4.96 0.57 7.24
CA GLY A 230 6.16 -0.19 6.88
C GLY A 230 7.43 0.35 7.55
N ILE A 231 8.38 -0.54 7.86
CA ILE A 231 9.79 -0.18 8.14
C ILE A 231 10.75 -0.92 7.20
N GLY A 232 11.79 -0.24 6.72
CA GLY A 232 12.76 -0.82 5.79
C GLY A 232 13.80 -1.77 6.40
N GLU A 233 13.97 -1.75 7.72
CA GLU A 233 14.88 -2.62 8.48
C GLU A 233 14.31 -2.93 9.88
N GLY A 234 14.67 -4.09 10.44
CA GLY A 234 14.32 -4.45 11.82
C GLY A 234 12.97 -5.17 11.97
N ALA A 235 12.38 -5.62 10.85
CA ALA A 235 11.19 -6.46 10.88
C ALA A 235 11.41 -7.79 11.59
N HIS A 236 10.32 -8.50 11.89
CA HIS A 236 10.34 -9.74 12.68
C HIS A 236 11.38 -10.77 12.21
N CYS A 237 11.51 -10.99 10.90
CA CYS A 237 12.49 -11.91 10.31
C CYS A 237 13.72 -11.21 9.69
N GLY A 238 13.95 -9.94 10.04
CA GLY A 238 15.00 -9.09 9.49
C GLY A 238 14.60 -8.43 8.17
N GLY A 239 15.27 -7.31 7.86
CA GLY A 239 14.96 -6.49 6.69
C GLY A 239 13.66 -5.73 6.82
N ALA A 240 13.01 -5.50 5.68
CA ALA A 240 11.76 -4.76 5.58
C ALA A 240 10.56 -5.57 6.12
N GLY A 241 9.53 -4.87 6.61
CA GLY A 241 8.27 -5.50 7.02
C GLY A 241 7.19 -4.51 7.44
N THR A 242 5.97 -5.01 7.59
CA THR A 242 4.77 -4.21 7.88
C THR A 242 4.30 -4.40 9.33
N GLN A 243 4.26 -3.32 10.11
CA GLN A 243 3.63 -3.27 11.42
C GLN A 243 2.26 -2.58 11.35
N TYR A 244 1.47 -2.70 12.43
CA TYR A 244 0.21 -1.99 12.54
C TYR A 244 -0.10 -1.60 14.00
N PHE A 245 -1.00 -0.64 14.15
CA PHE A 245 -1.52 -0.14 15.42
C PHE A 245 -3.03 -0.27 15.44
N ILE A 246 -3.60 -0.59 16.61
CA ILE A 246 -5.06 -0.65 16.83
C ILE A 246 -5.41 0.49 17.77
N GLY A 247 -6.42 1.28 17.42
CA GLY A 247 -6.79 2.44 18.21
C GLY A 247 -8.11 3.07 17.81
N ASP A 248 -8.25 4.32 18.21
CA ASP A 248 -9.32 5.22 17.76
C ASP A 248 -8.71 6.36 16.92
N PHE A 249 -9.51 6.90 16.01
CA PHE A 249 -9.18 8.09 15.25
C PHE A 249 -10.40 9.02 15.26
N ASP A 250 -10.20 10.27 15.64
CA ASP A 250 -11.28 11.26 15.79
C ASP A 250 -11.43 12.18 14.55
N GLY A 251 -10.66 11.91 13.49
CA GLY A 251 -10.56 12.78 12.31
C GLY A 251 -9.34 13.68 12.33
N GLU A 252 -8.66 13.81 13.47
CA GLU A 252 -7.45 14.61 13.60
C GLU A 252 -6.29 13.81 14.20
N ARG A 253 -6.54 13.03 15.26
CA ARG A 253 -5.54 12.33 16.07
C ARG A 253 -5.83 10.84 16.17
N PHE A 254 -4.79 10.03 15.95
CA PHE A 254 -4.81 8.59 16.22
C PHE A 254 -4.37 8.31 17.67
N THR A 255 -5.17 7.52 18.40
CA THR A 255 -4.89 7.09 19.77
C THR A 255 -4.71 5.57 19.81
N ASN A 256 -3.45 5.12 19.95
CA ASN A 256 -3.11 3.70 20.05
C ASN A 256 -3.61 3.10 21.39
N HIS A 257 -4.27 1.94 21.33
CA HIS A 257 -4.79 1.22 22.50
C HIS A 257 -3.78 0.28 23.14
N ASN A 258 -2.73 -0.10 22.42
CA ASN A 258 -1.68 -0.94 22.97
C ASN A 258 -0.60 -0.10 23.66
N HIS A 259 0.20 -0.73 24.52
CA HIS A 259 1.39 -0.09 25.08
C HIS A 259 2.31 0.39 23.94
N PRO A 260 2.97 1.57 24.05
CA PRO A 260 3.81 2.08 22.97
C PRO A 260 4.92 1.12 22.51
N GLU A 261 5.45 0.28 23.40
CA GLU A 261 6.48 -0.72 23.08
C GLU A 261 5.93 -2.01 22.45
N GLU A 262 4.61 -2.22 22.43
CA GLU A 262 4.01 -3.39 21.78
C GLU A 262 4.12 -3.22 20.25
N VAL A 263 4.80 -4.17 19.60
CA VAL A 263 4.92 -4.20 18.14
C VAL A 263 4.02 -5.30 17.60
N LEU A 264 3.02 -4.92 16.80
CA LEU A 264 2.16 -5.85 16.10
C LEU A 264 2.58 -5.94 14.63
N TRP A 265 3.03 -7.12 14.21
CA TRP A 265 3.40 -7.39 12.82
C TRP A 265 2.21 -7.89 12.02
N LEU A 266 1.99 -7.31 10.85
CA LEU A 266 0.93 -7.75 9.94
C LEU A 266 1.29 -9.11 9.32
N ASP A 267 2.57 -9.36 9.07
CA ASP A 267 3.13 -10.63 8.62
C ASP A 267 4.48 -10.90 9.31
N PHE A 268 4.78 -12.17 9.56
CA PHE A 268 5.99 -12.60 10.27
C PHE A 268 7.11 -13.07 9.31
N GLY A 269 6.86 -13.13 8.01
CA GLY A 269 7.80 -13.50 6.97
C GLY A 269 8.77 -12.37 6.60
N ARG A 270 9.60 -12.61 5.58
CA ARG A 270 10.57 -11.63 5.06
C ARG A 270 10.03 -10.77 3.92
N ASP A 271 9.07 -11.29 3.16
CA ASP A 271 8.65 -10.71 1.88
C ASP A 271 7.22 -10.17 1.98
N TYR A 272 6.99 -9.20 2.87
CA TYR A 272 5.68 -8.60 3.09
C TYR A 272 5.83 -7.13 3.53
N TYR A 273 5.93 -6.24 2.55
CA TYR A 273 6.25 -4.83 2.76
C TYR A 273 5.39 -3.89 1.91
N ALA A 274 5.31 -2.61 2.29
CA ALA A 274 4.54 -1.58 1.58
C ALA A 274 3.05 -1.95 1.42
N THR A 275 2.43 -2.52 2.46
CA THR A 275 1.02 -2.93 2.41
C THR A 275 0.10 -1.71 2.30
N GLN A 276 -0.78 -1.71 1.30
CA GLN A 276 -1.83 -0.70 1.16
C GLN A 276 -3.19 -1.37 0.88
N SER A 277 -4.27 -0.70 1.26
CA SER A 277 -5.65 -1.14 1.02
C SER A 277 -6.35 -0.37 -0.10
N PHE A 278 -7.27 -1.06 -0.77
CA PHE A 278 -8.16 -0.47 -1.77
C PHE A 278 -9.12 0.55 -1.12
N SER A 279 -9.23 1.73 -1.73
CA SER A 279 -10.29 2.69 -1.46
C SER A 279 -11.54 2.37 -2.29
N ASP A 280 -12.67 2.92 -1.85
CA ASP A 280 -13.91 2.98 -2.63
C ASP A 280 -14.48 1.62 -3.09
N ILE A 281 -14.09 0.51 -2.44
CA ILE A 281 -14.78 -0.76 -2.56
C ILE A 281 -16.26 -0.55 -2.15
N PRO A 282 -17.24 -1.00 -2.94
CA PRO A 282 -18.64 -0.77 -2.66
C PRO A 282 -19.06 -1.33 -1.29
N ALA A 283 -19.97 -0.62 -0.61
CA ALA A 283 -20.39 -0.97 0.74
C ALA A 283 -21.07 -2.36 0.82
N GLU A 284 -21.65 -2.84 -0.28
CA GLU A 284 -22.22 -4.18 -0.41
C GLU A 284 -21.18 -5.31 -0.38
N ASP A 285 -19.94 -5.03 -0.79
CA ASP A 285 -18.81 -5.95 -0.63
C ASP A 285 -18.28 -5.83 0.81
N GLY A 286 -17.97 -4.59 1.23
CA GLY A 286 -17.63 -4.25 2.61
C GLY A 286 -16.30 -4.81 3.12
N ARG A 287 -15.53 -5.54 2.29
CA ARG A 287 -14.22 -6.07 2.67
C ARG A 287 -13.17 -4.97 2.68
N ARG A 288 -12.19 -5.09 3.58
CA ARG A 288 -10.93 -4.32 3.53
C ARG A 288 -9.86 -5.16 2.85
N ILE A 289 -9.66 -4.94 1.56
CA ILE A 289 -8.73 -5.72 0.75
C ILE A 289 -7.40 -4.96 0.64
N VAL A 290 -6.28 -5.67 0.82
CA VAL A 290 -4.93 -5.15 0.69
C VAL A 290 -4.13 -5.82 -0.42
N SER A 291 -3.20 -5.05 -0.98
CA SER A 291 -2.09 -5.54 -1.80
C SER A 291 -0.78 -5.20 -1.10
N THR A 292 0.27 -5.99 -1.31
CA THR A 292 1.54 -5.86 -0.58
C THR A 292 2.69 -6.28 -1.47
N TRP A 293 3.82 -5.58 -1.42
CA TRP A 293 5.02 -5.97 -2.14
C TRP A 293 5.64 -7.23 -1.52
N MET A 294 5.77 -8.28 -2.32
CA MET A 294 6.34 -9.56 -1.90
C MET A 294 7.83 -9.62 -2.23
N SER A 295 8.60 -8.83 -1.51
CA SER A 295 10.06 -8.78 -1.59
C SER A 295 10.62 -8.08 -0.34
N ASN A 296 11.93 -7.84 -0.30
CA ASN A 296 12.60 -7.20 0.82
C ASN A 296 13.77 -6.34 0.35
N HIS A 297 13.92 -5.13 0.90
CA HIS A 297 15.03 -4.23 0.58
C HIS A 297 16.43 -4.85 0.75
N GLN A 298 16.59 -5.86 1.62
CA GLN A 298 17.89 -6.51 1.84
C GLN A 298 18.47 -7.23 0.61
N TYR A 299 17.62 -7.71 -0.30
CA TYR A 299 18.05 -8.55 -1.43
C TYR A 299 17.22 -8.34 -2.70
N SER A 300 16.28 -7.40 -2.70
CA SER A 300 15.39 -7.16 -3.82
C SER A 300 16.14 -6.86 -5.12
N LEU A 301 17.35 -6.31 -5.06
CA LEU A 301 18.20 -6.03 -6.23
C LEU A 301 18.97 -7.26 -6.77
N GLU A 302 18.98 -8.37 -6.03
CA GLU A 302 19.83 -9.54 -6.30
C GLU A 302 19.02 -10.79 -6.71
N LEU A 303 17.70 -10.66 -6.83
CA LEU A 303 16.82 -11.76 -7.19
C LEU A 303 17.14 -12.31 -8.59
N PRO A 304 17.11 -13.64 -8.80
CA PRO A 304 17.54 -14.28 -10.05
C PRO A 304 16.46 -14.24 -11.16
N THR A 305 15.70 -13.16 -11.25
CA THR A 305 14.73 -12.86 -12.32
C THR A 305 15.38 -11.93 -13.37
N LYS A 306 14.98 -12.05 -14.64
CA LYS A 306 15.69 -11.40 -15.76
C LYS A 306 14.90 -10.30 -16.44
N GLU A 307 13.67 -10.60 -16.86
CA GLU A 307 12.84 -9.65 -17.60
C GLU A 307 11.94 -8.84 -16.67
N PHE A 308 11.61 -9.37 -15.48
CA PHE A 308 10.87 -8.68 -14.44
C PHE A 308 11.61 -8.75 -13.10
N ARG A 309 11.20 -7.92 -12.15
CA ARG A 309 11.58 -8.06 -10.75
C ARG A 309 10.42 -7.75 -9.81
N SER A 310 10.38 -8.55 -8.75
CA SER A 310 9.35 -8.56 -7.70
C SER A 310 7.96 -9.04 -8.15
N SER A 311 7.10 -9.28 -7.18
CA SER A 311 5.67 -9.50 -7.35
C SER A 311 4.91 -8.88 -6.19
N MET A 312 3.60 -8.76 -6.33
CA MET A 312 2.71 -8.54 -5.19
C MET A 312 2.47 -9.86 -4.46
N ALA A 313 2.19 -9.81 -3.16
CA ALA A 313 1.60 -10.92 -2.44
C ALA A 313 0.16 -11.11 -2.92
N MET A 314 -0.38 -12.32 -2.76
CA MET A 314 -1.78 -12.58 -3.09
C MET A 314 -2.67 -11.62 -2.28
N PRO A 315 -3.62 -10.89 -2.91
CA PRO A 315 -4.49 -9.96 -2.22
C PRO A 315 -5.17 -10.59 -1.00
N ARG A 316 -5.27 -9.82 0.08
CA ARG A 316 -5.80 -10.30 1.38
C ARG A 316 -6.95 -9.46 1.85
N GLU A 317 -7.98 -10.10 2.37
CA GLU A 317 -8.98 -9.44 3.22
C GLU A 317 -8.42 -9.33 4.63
N LEU A 318 -8.44 -8.12 5.19
CA LEU A 318 -8.13 -7.86 6.59
C LEU A 318 -9.41 -7.88 7.44
N PHE A 319 -9.33 -8.54 8.59
CA PHE A 319 -10.40 -8.58 9.58
C PHE A 319 -9.85 -8.37 11.00
N LEU A 320 -10.66 -7.84 11.91
CA LEU A 320 -10.26 -7.60 13.29
C LEU A 320 -10.93 -8.62 14.20
N PHE A 321 -10.17 -9.33 15.03
CA PHE A 321 -10.71 -10.36 15.91
C PHE A 321 -10.09 -10.29 17.31
N GLU A 322 -10.77 -10.89 18.30
CA GLU A 322 -10.27 -11.00 19.66
C GLU A 322 -9.46 -12.28 19.84
N SER A 323 -8.21 -12.13 20.29
CA SER A 323 -7.33 -13.24 20.66
C SER A 323 -7.08 -13.25 22.17
N THR A 324 -6.41 -14.28 22.68
CA THR A 324 -5.97 -14.33 24.08
C THR A 324 -4.99 -13.21 24.45
N ALA A 325 -4.34 -12.57 23.47
CA ALA A 325 -3.42 -11.45 23.65
C ALA A 325 -4.09 -10.09 23.37
N GLY A 326 -5.42 -10.05 23.24
CA GLY A 326 -6.20 -8.86 22.86
C GLY A 326 -6.57 -8.83 21.38
N LEU A 327 -7.05 -7.69 20.90
CA LEU A 327 -7.44 -7.51 19.50
C LEU A 327 -6.24 -7.71 18.55
N ARG A 328 -6.46 -8.38 17.42
CA ARG A 328 -5.46 -8.61 16.38
C ARG A 328 -6.07 -8.45 14.99
N VAL A 329 -5.26 -7.96 14.04
CA VAL A 329 -5.63 -7.99 12.62
C VAL A 329 -5.28 -9.36 12.08
N GLY A 330 -6.28 -10.04 11.54
CA GLY A 330 -6.14 -11.29 10.81
C GLY A 330 -6.22 -11.05 9.31
N GLN A 331 -5.76 -12.03 8.54
CA GLN A 331 -5.77 -11.99 7.08
C GLN A 331 -6.44 -13.24 6.51
N ARG A 332 -7.24 -13.09 5.45
CA ARG A 332 -7.77 -14.17 4.62
C ARG A 332 -7.36 -13.95 3.18
N LEU A 333 -7.22 -15.03 2.42
CA LEU A 333 -7.14 -14.90 0.96
C LEU A 333 -8.48 -14.38 0.45
N VAL A 334 -8.45 -13.58 -0.61
CA VAL A 334 -9.66 -13.13 -1.29
C VAL A 334 -10.46 -14.34 -1.81
N ALA A 335 -11.78 -14.32 -1.65
CA ALA A 335 -12.66 -15.45 -1.97
C ALA A 335 -12.66 -15.79 -3.46
N GLU A 336 -12.32 -14.83 -4.32
CA GLU A 336 -12.14 -14.96 -5.76
C GLU A 336 -11.11 -16.04 -6.11
N LEU A 337 -10.12 -16.26 -5.23
CA LEU A 337 -9.13 -17.32 -5.42
C LEU A 337 -9.76 -18.73 -5.44
N ASP A 338 -10.84 -18.97 -4.70
CA ASP A 338 -11.52 -20.28 -4.66
C ASP A 338 -12.11 -20.65 -6.04
N SER A 339 -12.50 -19.65 -6.84
CA SER A 339 -13.00 -19.85 -8.20
C SER A 339 -11.89 -20.18 -9.19
N THR A 340 -10.68 -19.66 -8.95
CA THR A 340 -9.50 -19.87 -9.81
C THR A 340 -8.80 -21.18 -9.49
N LEU A 341 -8.72 -21.51 -8.20
CA LEU A 341 -8.15 -22.76 -7.74
C LEU A 341 -9.22 -23.85 -7.70
N GLN A 342 -9.27 -24.67 -8.75
CA GLN A 342 -9.89 -25.99 -8.61
C GLN A 342 -9.02 -26.81 -7.66
N LEU A 343 -9.42 -26.87 -6.38
CA LEU A 343 -8.82 -27.80 -5.44
C LEU A 343 -9.03 -29.21 -5.99
N ASP A 344 -7.96 -29.86 -6.46
CA ASP A 344 -7.93 -31.31 -6.65
C ASP A 344 -8.01 -31.93 -5.25
N THR A 345 -9.23 -32.08 -4.74
CA THR A 345 -9.52 -32.67 -3.44
C THR A 345 -9.27 -34.17 -3.53
N GLN A 346 -8.00 -34.57 -3.41
CA GLN A 346 -7.68 -35.98 -3.26
C GLN A 346 -8.08 -36.44 -1.86
N HIS A 347 -9.04 -37.36 -1.78
CA HIS A 347 -9.32 -38.10 -0.56
C HIS A 347 -8.10 -38.97 -0.24
N LEU A 348 -7.29 -38.55 0.73
CA LEU A 348 -6.19 -39.36 1.25
C LEU A 348 -6.76 -40.48 2.14
N GLU A 349 -6.46 -41.74 1.83
CA GLU A 349 -6.73 -42.85 2.75
C GLU A 349 -5.92 -42.67 4.04
N GLN A 350 -6.59 -42.74 5.20
CA GLN A 350 -5.92 -42.64 6.49
C GLN A 350 -4.98 -43.83 6.71
N THR A 351 -3.67 -43.56 6.83
CA THR A 351 -2.69 -44.53 7.34
C THR A 351 -2.07 -44.05 8.65
N LYS A 352 -1.61 -44.99 9.48
CA LYS A 352 -1.24 -44.78 10.89
C LYS A 352 0.05 -43.94 11.14
N ALA A 353 0.64 -43.29 10.14
CA ALA A 353 1.92 -42.58 10.29
C ALA A 353 1.77 -41.04 10.40
N GLN A 354 1.85 -40.55 11.64
CA GLN A 354 2.37 -39.24 12.15
C GLN A 354 2.16 -37.92 11.36
N GLY A 355 1.78 -36.82 12.06
CA GLY A 355 2.22 -35.42 11.82
C GLY A 355 1.17 -34.29 11.98
N MET A 356 1.54 -33.20 12.69
CA MET A 356 0.73 -32.03 13.13
C MET A 356 -0.02 -31.22 12.04
N GLN A 357 -1.14 -30.58 12.43
CA GLN A 357 -2.12 -29.86 11.59
C GLN A 357 -1.90 -28.34 11.52
N LEU A 358 -2.01 -27.76 10.32
CA LEU A 358 -2.27 -26.33 10.09
C LEU A 358 -3.73 -26.18 9.66
N PHE A 359 -4.46 -25.27 10.32
CA PHE A 359 -5.87 -24.99 10.07
C PHE A 359 -6.01 -23.91 8.99
N ALA A 360 -6.60 -24.26 7.85
CA ALA A 360 -7.39 -23.36 7.03
C ALA A 360 -8.83 -23.87 7.12
N GLN A 361 -9.80 -22.97 7.29
CA GLN A 361 -11.21 -23.23 7.58
C GLN A 361 -11.73 -24.54 6.96
N GLY A 362 -11.74 -25.61 7.77
CA GLY A 362 -12.35 -26.90 7.46
C GLY A 362 -11.65 -27.85 6.47
N ARG A 363 -10.48 -27.54 5.89
CA ARG A 363 -9.80 -28.47 4.94
C ARG A 363 -8.27 -28.46 5.09
N CYS A 364 -7.68 -29.63 5.26
CA CYS A 364 -6.26 -29.83 5.52
C CYS A 364 -5.46 -29.97 4.21
N LEU A 365 -4.44 -29.13 4.02
CA LEU A 365 -3.41 -29.31 2.99
C LEU A 365 -2.11 -29.75 3.70
N ARG A 366 -1.50 -30.85 3.26
CA ARG A 366 -0.24 -31.39 3.82
C ARG A 366 0.85 -31.41 2.73
N ARG A 367 2.04 -30.86 3.02
CA ARG A 367 3.20 -30.84 2.09
C ARG A 367 4.13 -32.03 2.36
N LEU A 368 4.65 -32.62 1.29
CA LEU A 368 5.76 -33.60 1.28
C LEU A 368 7.08 -32.86 1.02
N TRP A 369 8.11 -33.15 1.80
CA TRP A 369 9.51 -33.03 1.38
C TRP A 369 10.05 -34.46 1.20
N MET A 370 10.81 -34.68 0.14
CA MET A 370 11.66 -35.88 0.00
C MET A 370 12.92 -35.72 0.83
#